data_AF-A0A0H5C7L4-F1
#
_entry.id   AF-A0A0H5C7L4-F1
#
_cell.length_a   1.000
_cell.length_b   1.000
_cell.length_c   1.000
_cell.angle_alpha   90.00
_cell.angle_beta   90.00
_cell.angle_gamma   90.00
#
_symmetry.space_group_name_H-M   'P 1'
#
loop_
_entity.id
_entity.type
_entity.pdbx_description
1 polymer ?
#
loop_
_entity_poly.entity_id
_entity_poly.type
_entity_poly.pdbx_seq_one_letter_code
_entity_poly.pdbx_strand_id
1 'polypeptide(L)'
;MNLVFAGWIASDSVIWITKGSGIGTENNNKEKSFTTESVTILDFNNESSNELPEDKSEETPGESSEEPITASSSEPITDSTESSSESESETPTEPVISGEYDAEAETAAWSIELPGNLGPWESVDVTITKDVDDSGEFDFVSAIAYINGELYSSAEITLTTDSITLLISEAIGVDDILSIDFVADTSSGYQWTSLAHILMTVPDERLMKRAVVEWDLSSTVVNEAVVPSSSKSEPASESRSES
;
A
#
# COMPACT_ATOMS: atom_id res chain seq x y z
N MET A 1 14.20 -54.35 16.17
CA MET A 1 14.04 -53.07 16.91
C MET A 1 15.43 -52.49 17.08
N ASN A 2 15.83 -51.31 16.62
CA ASN A 2 15.09 -50.11 16.19
C ASN A 2 15.44 -49.72 14.75
N LEU A 3 14.44 -49.16 14.07
CA LEU A 3 14.53 -48.52 12.75
C LEU A 3 15.21 -47.14 12.88
N VAL A 4 16.09 -46.83 11.94
CA VAL A 4 16.56 -45.47 11.67
C VAL A 4 15.68 -44.93 10.55
N PHE A 5 14.82 -43.95 10.86
CA PHE A 5 14.11 -43.18 9.85
C PHE A 5 14.94 -41.94 9.52
N ALA A 6 15.32 -41.84 8.24
CA ALA A 6 15.72 -40.59 7.63
C ALA A 6 14.45 -39.73 7.49
N GLY A 7 14.42 -38.59 8.16
CA GLY A 7 13.43 -37.55 7.95
C GLY A 7 14.02 -36.47 7.07
N TRP A 8 13.53 -36.38 5.84
CA TRP A 8 13.66 -35.22 4.97
C TRP A 8 12.77 -34.09 5.52
N ILE A 9 13.27 -32.86 5.55
CA ILE A 9 12.44 -31.67 5.37
C ILE A 9 13.05 -30.91 4.19
N ALA A 10 12.21 -30.65 3.19
CA ALA A 10 12.54 -29.89 2.01
C ALA A 10 12.72 -28.42 2.39
N SER A 11 13.93 -27.89 2.19
CA SER A 11 14.11 -26.46 2.00
C SER A 11 13.94 -26.20 0.50
N ASP A 12 12.83 -25.57 0.10
CA ASP A 12 12.72 -24.97 -1.22
C ASP A 12 13.59 -23.70 -1.25
N SER A 13 14.90 -23.92 -1.37
CA SER A 13 15.84 -22.88 -1.80
C SER A 13 15.90 -22.93 -3.31
N VAL A 14 15.26 -21.98 -3.99
CA VAL A 14 15.48 -21.76 -5.41
C VAL A 14 16.89 -21.19 -5.58
N ILE A 15 17.85 -22.08 -5.86
CA ILE A 15 19.22 -21.72 -6.21
C ILE A 15 19.25 -21.36 -7.70
N TRP A 16 19.40 -20.09 -8.02
CA TRP A 16 19.75 -19.68 -9.37
C TRP A 16 21.27 -19.90 -9.58
N ILE A 17 21.64 -20.92 -10.35
CA ILE A 17 23.02 -21.07 -10.84
C ILE A 17 23.11 -20.34 -12.18
N THR A 18 23.54 -19.08 -12.18
CA THR A 18 24.05 -18.44 -13.39
C THR A 18 25.43 -19.03 -13.70
N LYS A 19 25.50 -20.05 -14.55
CA LYS A 19 26.75 -20.54 -15.14
C LYS A 19 27.21 -19.57 -16.24
N GLY A 20 27.67 -18.39 -15.85
CA GLY A 20 28.44 -17.51 -16.70
C GLY A 20 29.91 -17.95 -16.71
N SER A 21 30.24 -18.98 -17.48
CA SER A 21 31.64 -19.23 -17.86
C SER A 21 31.89 -18.56 -19.20
N GLY A 22 32.52 -17.39 -19.18
CA GLY A 22 32.85 -16.65 -20.40
C GLY A 22 33.83 -15.53 -20.15
N ILE A 23 35.12 -15.86 -20.01
CA ILE A 23 36.18 -14.93 -20.41
C ILE A 23 36.31 -15.10 -21.93
N GLY A 24 35.65 -14.21 -22.67
CA GLY A 24 35.79 -14.10 -24.11
C GLY A 24 36.73 -12.95 -24.46
N THR A 25 37.87 -13.25 -25.08
CA THR A 25 38.57 -12.31 -25.95
C THR A 25 38.09 -12.50 -27.39
N GLU A 26 37.58 -11.42 -27.97
CA GLU A 26 37.67 -11.01 -29.39
C GLU A 26 37.35 -12.05 -30.50
N ASN A 27 36.25 -11.82 -31.23
CA ASN A 27 36.26 -11.37 -32.64
C ASN A 27 35.00 -11.78 -33.44
N ASN A 28 34.45 -10.77 -34.13
CA ASN A 28 33.82 -10.77 -35.45
C ASN A 28 32.63 -11.70 -35.80
N ASN A 29 31.51 -11.01 -36.07
CA ASN A 29 30.68 -11.16 -37.27
C ASN A 29 29.86 -12.45 -37.44
N LYS A 30 28.57 -12.41 -37.03
CA LYS A 30 27.43 -12.86 -37.87
C LYS A 30 26.11 -12.60 -37.15
N GLU A 31 25.15 -12.06 -37.91
CA GLU A 31 23.72 -12.04 -37.56
C GLU A 31 23.26 -13.36 -36.92
N LYS A 32 22.52 -13.26 -35.82
CA LYS A 32 21.57 -14.31 -35.41
C LYS A 32 20.37 -13.67 -34.72
N SER A 33 19.26 -13.69 -35.48
CA SER A 33 17.90 -13.63 -34.98
C SER A 33 17.70 -14.60 -33.82
N PHE A 34 17.08 -14.13 -32.74
CA PHE A 34 16.54 -14.98 -31.69
C PHE A 34 15.01 -14.88 -31.74
N THR A 35 14.41 -15.91 -32.33
CA THR A 35 12.99 -16.23 -32.18
C THR A 35 12.84 -16.94 -30.84
N THR A 36 12.10 -16.35 -29.91
CA THR A 36 11.72 -17.03 -28.67
C THR A 36 10.39 -17.73 -28.89
N GLU A 37 10.42 -19.04 -29.10
CA GLU A 37 9.23 -19.89 -29.07
C GLU A 37 8.85 -20.15 -27.61
N SER A 38 7.61 -19.83 -27.26
CA SER A 38 6.99 -20.14 -25.97
C SER A 38 6.80 -21.66 -25.83
N VAL A 39 7.38 -22.25 -24.79
CA VAL A 39 7.19 -23.66 -24.43
C VAL A 39 6.02 -23.78 -23.44
N THR A 40 4.94 -24.40 -23.89
CA THR A 40 3.84 -24.87 -23.05
C THR A 40 4.23 -26.18 -22.38
N ILE A 41 4.15 -26.27 -21.05
CA ILE A 41 4.21 -27.56 -20.35
C ILE A 41 2.79 -27.89 -19.89
N LEU A 42 2.15 -28.79 -20.63
CA LEU A 42 1.06 -29.63 -20.16
C LEU A 42 1.68 -30.92 -19.67
N ASP A 43 1.34 -31.38 -18.46
CA ASP A 43 1.22 -32.82 -18.26
C ASP A 43 0.20 -33.20 -17.18
N PHE A 44 -0.37 -34.37 -17.43
CA PHE A 44 -1.71 -34.84 -17.09
C PHE A 44 -1.64 -35.97 -16.04
N ASN A 45 -2.69 -36.05 -15.20
CA ASN A 45 -3.22 -37.22 -14.48
C ASN A 45 -2.37 -38.07 -13.51
N ASN A 46 -2.89 -38.22 -12.29
CA ASN A 46 -3.18 -39.55 -11.76
C ASN A 46 -4.51 -39.58 -10.97
N GLU A 47 -5.38 -40.49 -11.36
CA GLU A 47 -6.70 -40.81 -10.81
C GLU A 47 -6.55 -41.84 -9.68
N SER A 48 -7.30 -41.72 -8.57
CA SER A 48 -8.29 -42.73 -8.13
C SER A 48 -8.92 -42.41 -6.77
N SER A 49 -10.20 -42.77 -6.70
CA SER A 49 -11.27 -42.56 -5.72
C SER A 49 -11.05 -43.16 -4.33
N ASN A 50 -11.71 -42.61 -3.30
CA ASN A 50 -12.66 -43.37 -2.47
C ASN A 50 -13.58 -42.49 -1.59
N GLU A 51 -14.88 -42.48 -1.94
CA GLU A 51 -16.09 -42.73 -1.10
C GLU A 51 -16.40 -41.93 0.19
N LEU A 52 -17.61 -41.34 0.16
CA LEU A 52 -18.46 -40.84 1.25
C LEU A 52 -18.96 -42.00 2.16
N PRO A 53 -19.47 -41.75 3.40
CA PRO A 53 -20.90 -41.37 3.53
C PRO A 53 -21.29 -40.45 4.72
N GLU A 54 -22.31 -39.63 4.43
CA GLU A 54 -23.60 -39.37 5.12
C GLU A 54 -23.74 -39.06 6.62
N ASP A 55 -24.85 -38.33 6.85
CA ASP A 55 -25.64 -38.11 8.07
C ASP A 55 -25.15 -37.01 9.04
N LYS A 56 -25.98 -36.11 9.59
CA LYS A 56 -27.44 -35.92 9.58
C LYS A 56 -27.74 -34.58 10.28
N SER A 57 -28.78 -33.89 9.83
CA SER A 57 -29.36 -32.69 10.45
C SER A 57 -29.87 -32.93 11.87
N GLU A 58 -29.80 -31.92 12.74
CA GLU A 58 -30.87 -31.67 13.73
C GLU A 58 -30.94 -30.17 14.06
N GLU A 59 -32.05 -29.55 13.67
CA GLU A 59 -32.50 -28.24 14.12
C GLU A 59 -33.13 -28.36 15.51
N THR A 60 -32.96 -27.38 16.39
CA THR A 60 -34.08 -26.92 17.24
C THR A 60 -33.84 -25.48 17.72
N PRO A 61 -34.82 -24.57 17.53
CA PRO A 61 -34.86 -23.23 18.11
C PRO A 61 -35.76 -23.17 19.38
N GLY A 62 -35.48 -22.22 20.27
CA GLY A 62 -36.39 -21.78 21.35
C GLY A 62 -35.82 -20.50 21.95
N GLU A 63 -36.34 -19.31 21.67
CA GLU A 63 -37.64 -18.71 22.03
C GLU A 63 -37.72 -18.22 23.49
N SER A 64 -38.26 -17.00 23.62
CA SER A 64 -38.76 -16.34 24.84
C SER A 64 -37.69 -15.59 25.67
N SER A 65 -37.86 -14.35 26.14
CA SER A 65 -39.06 -13.61 26.50
C SER A 65 -38.72 -12.12 26.74
N GLU A 66 -39.73 -11.28 26.57
CA GLU A 66 -39.80 -9.81 26.72
C GLU A 66 -39.50 -9.26 28.14
N GLU A 67 -38.83 -8.08 28.18
CA GLU A 67 -39.13 -6.82 28.93
C GLU A 67 -39.42 -6.83 30.48
N PRO A 68 -39.63 -5.68 31.18
CA PRO A 68 -39.13 -4.29 31.08
C PRO A 68 -38.63 -3.74 32.47
N ILE A 69 -38.52 -2.40 32.59
CA ILE A 69 -38.52 -1.52 33.79
C ILE A 69 -37.20 -1.44 34.61
N THR A 70 -36.67 -0.29 35.04
CA THR A 70 -37.27 0.92 35.61
C THR A 70 -36.37 2.15 35.49
N ALA A 71 -37.01 3.31 35.29
CA ALA A 71 -36.45 4.65 35.43
C ALA A 71 -36.21 5.07 36.90
N SER A 72 -35.11 5.80 37.13
CA SER A 72 -34.98 6.97 38.04
C SER A 72 -33.57 7.02 38.65
N SER A 73 -32.84 8.09 38.40
CA SER A 73 -32.60 9.10 39.43
C SER A 73 -31.81 10.26 38.85
N SER A 74 -32.33 11.46 39.06
CA SER A 74 -31.68 12.73 38.75
C SER A 74 -30.71 13.09 39.86
N GLU A 75 -29.49 13.51 39.50
CA GLU A 75 -28.70 14.48 40.27
C GLU A 75 -27.99 15.43 39.29
N PRO A 76 -28.17 16.76 39.40
CA PRO A 76 -27.40 17.73 38.65
C PRO A 76 -26.15 18.09 39.45
N ILE A 77 -24.97 17.87 38.87
CA ILE A 77 -23.71 18.30 39.48
C ILE A 77 -22.92 19.11 38.47
N THR A 78 -22.92 20.42 38.76
CA THR A 78 -21.82 21.38 38.55
C THR A 78 -21.23 21.51 37.15
N ASP A 79 -21.68 22.59 36.53
CA ASP A 79 -20.97 23.43 35.58
C ASP A 79 -19.51 23.69 36.01
N SER A 80 -18.59 23.23 35.18
CA SER A 80 -17.24 23.76 35.06
C SER A 80 -16.88 23.58 33.58
N THR A 81 -17.42 24.46 32.75
CA THR A 81 -16.98 24.64 31.36
C THR A 81 -15.59 25.29 31.38
N GLU A 82 -14.58 24.48 31.65
CA GLU A 82 -13.22 24.76 31.22
C GLU A 82 -13.18 24.40 29.74
N SER A 83 -13.33 25.42 28.89
CA SER A 83 -13.21 25.29 27.43
C SER A 83 -11.75 25.04 27.08
N SER A 84 -11.28 23.82 27.36
CA SER A 84 -10.13 23.26 26.68
C SER A 84 -10.59 23.02 25.25
N SER A 85 -10.16 23.88 24.33
CA SER A 85 -10.14 23.55 22.91
C SER A 85 -9.10 22.45 22.73
N GLU A 86 -9.46 21.24 23.13
CA GLU A 86 -8.84 20.04 22.61
C GLU A 86 -9.20 20.03 21.13
N SER A 87 -8.20 20.29 20.29
CA SER A 87 -8.29 19.98 18.87
C SER A 87 -8.52 18.47 18.80
N GLU A 88 -9.77 18.05 18.74
CA GLU A 88 -10.10 16.67 18.43
C GLU A 88 -9.53 16.42 17.04
N SER A 89 -8.43 15.67 16.98
CA SER A 89 -7.86 15.19 15.73
C SER A 89 -8.89 14.22 15.18
N GLU A 90 -9.73 14.70 14.24
CA GLU A 90 -10.67 13.84 13.55
C GLU A 90 -9.87 12.75 12.86
N THR A 91 -10.18 11.48 13.15
CA THR A 91 -9.58 10.36 12.43
C THR A 91 -10.01 10.45 10.97
N PRO A 92 -9.08 10.26 10.01
CA PRO A 92 -9.43 10.32 8.60
C PRO A 92 -10.54 9.29 8.30
N THR A 93 -11.46 9.65 7.41
CA THR A 93 -12.55 8.76 6.96
C THR A 93 -12.29 8.18 5.57
N GLU A 94 -11.18 8.56 4.95
CA GLU A 94 -10.72 8.11 3.64
C GLU A 94 -9.19 8.05 3.63
N PRO A 95 -8.58 7.26 2.72
CA PRO A 95 -7.14 7.24 2.60
C PRO A 95 -6.61 8.61 2.17
N VAL A 96 -5.52 9.06 2.77
CA VAL A 96 -4.88 10.34 2.43
C VAL A 96 -3.41 10.15 2.14
N ILE A 97 -2.85 10.98 1.26
CA ILE A 97 -1.41 11.06 1.00
C ILE A 97 -0.94 12.49 1.25
N SER A 98 0.15 12.65 1.95
CA SER A 98 0.81 13.93 2.21
C SER A 98 2.30 13.82 1.94
N GLY A 99 2.99 14.94 1.77
CA GLY A 99 4.43 14.93 1.59
C GLY A 99 5.10 16.27 1.88
N GLU A 100 6.40 16.21 2.13
CA GLU A 100 7.25 17.34 2.45
C GLU A 100 8.64 17.19 1.82
N TYR A 101 9.30 18.34 1.61
CA TYR A 101 10.67 18.39 1.12
C TYR A 101 11.63 18.77 2.25
N ASP A 102 12.69 17.98 2.43
CA ASP A 102 13.81 18.33 3.30
C ASP A 102 14.98 18.85 2.45
N ALA A 103 15.21 20.17 2.55
CA ALA A 103 16.28 20.83 1.82
C ALA A 103 17.69 20.57 2.38
N GLU A 104 17.83 20.15 3.65
CA GLU A 104 19.12 19.81 4.24
C GLU A 104 19.58 18.41 3.82
N ALA A 105 18.62 17.49 3.68
CA ALA A 105 18.86 16.12 3.22
C ALA A 105 18.75 15.94 1.69
N GLU A 106 18.18 16.92 0.98
CA GLU A 106 17.83 16.83 -0.45
C GLU A 106 16.87 15.66 -0.75
N THR A 107 15.93 15.41 0.17
CA THR A 107 14.96 14.31 0.07
C THR A 107 13.52 14.79 0.01
N ALA A 108 12.67 14.02 -0.66
CA ALA A 108 11.22 14.15 -0.59
C ALA A 108 10.66 13.01 0.26
N ALA A 109 9.83 13.33 1.24
CA ALA A 109 9.18 12.37 2.11
C ALA A 109 7.66 12.44 1.89
N TRP A 110 7.01 11.28 1.97
CA TRP A 110 5.57 11.15 1.90
C TRP A 110 5.06 10.22 2.99
N SER A 111 3.79 10.42 3.34
CA SER A 111 3.05 9.53 4.24
C SER A 111 1.67 9.26 3.67
N ILE A 112 1.27 7.99 3.63
CA ILE A 112 -0.10 7.56 3.34
C ILE A 112 -0.73 7.13 4.67
N GLU A 113 -1.91 7.66 4.98
CA GLU A 113 -2.70 7.21 6.13
C GLU A 113 -3.97 6.52 5.62
N LEU A 114 -4.18 5.28 6.04
CA LEU A 114 -5.33 4.44 5.71
C LEU A 114 -6.11 4.13 7.00
N PRO A 115 -7.32 4.69 7.18
CA PRO A 115 -8.08 4.53 8.41
C PRO A 115 -8.85 3.21 8.48
N GLY A 116 -8.74 2.52 9.63
CA GLY A 116 -9.36 1.25 10.04
C GLY A 116 -10.84 1.10 9.70
N ASN A 117 -11.56 2.21 9.79
CA ASN A 117 -13.00 2.29 9.63
C ASN A 117 -13.51 2.11 8.19
N LEU A 118 -12.61 2.01 7.19
CA LEU A 118 -12.98 1.80 5.78
C LEU A 118 -13.60 0.43 5.48
N GLY A 119 -13.58 -0.48 6.44
CA GLY A 119 -14.34 -1.73 6.40
C GLY A 119 -13.77 -2.76 7.36
N PRO A 120 -14.31 -3.97 7.40
CA PRO A 120 -13.51 -5.13 7.81
C PRO A 120 -12.54 -5.45 6.68
N TRP A 121 -11.23 -5.41 6.94
CA TRP A 121 -10.20 -5.65 5.91
C TRP A 121 -9.79 -7.11 5.99
N GLU A 122 -9.66 -7.80 4.88
CA GLU A 122 -8.94 -9.07 4.84
C GLU A 122 -7.47 -8.85 4.47
N SER A 123 -7.22 -7.92 3.56
CA SER A 123 -5.88 -7.56 3.10
C SER A 123 -5.87 -6.19 2.44
N VAL A 124 -4.71 -5.56 2.43
CA VAL A 124 -4.42 -4.31 1.72
C VAL A 124 -3.18 -4.51 0.87
N ASP A 125 -3.27 -4.13 -0.40
CA ASP A 125 -2.17 -4.03 -1.35
C ASP A 125 -2.01 -2.56 -1.75
N VAL A 126 -0.80 -2.03 -1.59
CA VAL A 126 -0.46 -0.65 -1.97
C VAL A 126 0.69 -0.68 -2.96
N THR A 127 0.48 -0.08 -4.13
CA THR A 127 1.52 0.15 -5.13
C THR A 127 1.79 1.64 -5.24
N ILE A 128 3.04 2.05 -5.07
CA ILE A 128 3.48 3.43 -5.14
C ILE A 128 4.47 3.56 -6.31
N THR A 129 4.29 4.56 -7.16
CA THR A 129 5.14 4.82 -8.32
C THR A 129 5.43 6.30 -8.48
N LYS A 130 6.51 6.60 -9.20
CA LYS A 130 6.79 7.95 -9.67
C LYS A 130 5.76 8.39 -10.71
N ASP A 131 5.39 9.66 -10.71
CA ASP A 131 4.78 10.27 -11.89
C ASP A 131 5.88 10.58 -12.92
N VAL A 132 5.82 9.92 -14.07
CA VAL A 132 6.82 10.06 -15.15
C VAL A 132 6.65 11.34 -15.95
N ASP A 133 5.50 12.01 -15.83
CA ASP A 133 5.21 13.28 -16.51
C ASP A 133 5.63 14.51 -15.68
N ASP A 134 6.12 14.30 -14.45
CA ASP A 134 6.62 15.37 -13.59
C ASP A 134 7.99 15.92 -14.04
N SER A 135 8.33 17.12 -13.59
CA SER A 135 9.52 17.87 -13.96
C SER A 135 10.78 17.51 -13.17
N GLY A 136 10.71 16.55 -12.24
CA GLY A 136 11.81 16.15 -11.38
C GLY A 136 12.11 14.65 -11.39
N GLU A 137 13.37 14.34 -11.14
CA GLU A 137 13.88 12.98 -11.02
C GLU A 137 14.20 12.70 -9.56
N PHE A 138 13.73 11.57 -9.06
CA PHE A 138 13.95 11.10 -7.69
C PHE A 138 14.06 9.59 -7.68
N ASP A 139 14.61 8.98 -6.63
CA ASP A 139 14.67 7.52 -6.45
C ASP A 139 14.19 7.15 -5.05
N PHE A 140 13.27 6.20 -4.95
CA PHE A 140 12.82 5.72 -3.63
C PHE A 140 13.98 5.01 -2.91
N VAL A 141 14.18 5.38 -1.63
CA VAL A 141 15.29 4.87 -0.81
C VAL A 141 14.81 4.19 0.46
N SER A 142 13.59 4.47 0.93
CA SER A 142 13.02 3.79 2.09
C SER A 142 11.50 3.77 2.06
N ALA A 143 10.92 2.77 2.70
CA ALA A 143 9.49 2.64 2.96
C ALA A 143 9.30 1.85 4.27
N ILE A 144 8.43 2.34 5.15
CA ILE A 144 8.16 1.77 6.47
C ILE A 144 6.66 1.85 6.74
N ALA A 145 6.10 0.79 7.33
CA ALA A 145 4.70 0.73 7.74
C ALA A 145 4.54 0.82 9.26
N TYR A 146 3.47 1.46 9.70
CA TYR A 146 3.11 1.62 11.10
C TYR A 146 1.62 1.37 11.31
N ILE A 147 1.25 0.86 12.48
CA ILE A 147 -0.14 0.85 12.95
C ILE A 147 -0.20 1.71 14.21
N ASN A 148 -1.02 2.76 14.21
CA ASN A 148 -1.14 3.72 15.31
C ASN A 148 0.22 4.31 15.76
N GLY A 149 1.13 4.54 14.80
CA GLY A 149 2.48 5.05 15.06
C GLY A 149 3.48 4.01 15.58
N GLU A 150 3.07 2.75 15.80
CA GLU A 150 3.98 1.66 16.16
C GLU A 150 4.45 0.92 14.91
N LEU A 151 5.76 0.60 14.86
CA LEU A 151 6.37 -0.07 13.72
C LEU A 151 5.67 -1.42 13.44
N TYR A 152 5.13 -1.56 12.24
CA TYR A 152 4.42 -2.76 11.81
C TYR A 152 5.31 -3.62 10.90
N SER A 153 5.99 -4.60 11.51
CA SER A 153 7.00 -5.42 10.84
C SER A 153 6.43 -6.59 10.02
N SER A 154 5.12 -6.85 10.08
CA SER A 154 4.48 -7.94 9.33
C SER A 154 4.12 -7.55 7.90
N ALA A 155 4.23 -6.27 7.52
CA ALA A 155 4.03 -5.83 6.15
C ALA A 155 5.12 -6.39 5.23
N GLU A 156 4.71 -6.96 4.09
CA GLU A 156 5.63 -7.39 3.04
C GLU A 156 5.91 -6.20 2.13
N ILE A 157 7.11 -5.61 2.24
CA ILE A 157 7.51 -4.43 1.46
C ILE A 157 8.58 -4.83 0.45
N THR A 158 8.33 -4.52 -0.83
CA THR A 158 9.34 -4.55 -1.89
C THR A 158 9.61 -3.12 -2.33
N LEU A 159 10.89 -2.74 -2.33
CA LEU A 159 11.37 -1.41 -2.70
C LEU A 159 12.29 -1.54 -3.92
N THR A 160 12.03 -0.72 -4.93
CA THR A 160 12.92 -0.45 -6.06
C THR A 160 13.15 1.04 -6.17
N THR A 161 14.01 1.47 -7.10
CA THR A 161 14.20 2.90 -7.38
C THR A 161 12.93 3.57 -7.86
N ASP A 162 12.07 2.84 -8.59
CA ASP A 162 10.91 3.39 -9.33
C ASP A 162 9.56 3.09 -8.70
N SER A 163 9.51 2.12 -7.78
CA SER A 163 8.28 1.70 -7.15
C SER A 163 8.47 1.10 -5.76
N ILE A 164 7.42 1.20 -4.96
CA ILE A 164 7.25 0.50 -3.70
C ILE A 164 5.98 -0.34 -3.82
N THR A 165 6.02 -1.60 -3.41
CA THR A 165 4.82 -2.43 -3.21
C THR A 165 4.76 -2.88 -1.77
N LEU A 166 3.60 -2.75 -1.14
CA LEU A 166 3.34 -3.14 0.23
C LEU A 166 2.11 -4.05 0.28
N LEU A 167 2.25 -5.21 0.93
CA LEU A 167 1.15 -6.15 1.14
C LEU A 167 0.98 -6.42 2.64
N ILE A 168 -0.26 -6.27 3.11
CA ILE A 168 -0.72 -6.69 4.43
C ILE A 168 -1.81 -7.73 4.22
N SER A 169 -1.58 -8.95 4.70
CA SER A 169 -2.49 -10.09 4.51
C SER A 169 -3.37 -10.39 5.73
N GLU A 170 -3.60 -9.38 6.58
CA GLU A 170 -4.45 -9.48 7.76
C GLU A 170 -5.31 -8.23 7.97
N ALA A 171 -6.34 -8.39 8.79
CA ALA A 171 -7.21 -7.30 9.21
C ALA A 171 -6.49 -6.40 10.22
N ILE A 172 -6.69 -5.09 10.12
CA ILE A 172 -6.39 -4.16 11.22
C ILE A 172 -7.66 -3.82 12.00
N GLY A 173 -7.52 -3.23 13.19
CA GLY A 173 -8.66 -2.77 13.98
C GLY A 173 -9.42 -1.62 13.31
N VAL A 174 -10.73 -1.55 13.55
CA VAL A 174 -11.58 -0.48 12.98
C VAL A 174 -11.24 0.92 13.50
N ASP A 175 -10.58 0.99 14.66
CA ASP A 175 -10.10 2.21 15.28
C ASP A 175 -8.61 2.48 14.99
N ASP A 176 -7.94 1.57 14.28
CA ASP A 176 -6.52 1.68 13.96
C ASP A 176 -6.29 2.53 12.71
N ILE A 177 -5.11 3.10 12.58
CA ILE A 177 -4.65 3.79 11.36
C ILE A 177 -3.38 3.10 10.89
N LEU A 178 -3.38 2.62 9.64
CA LEU A 178 -2.19 2.19 8.95
C LEU A 178 -1.51 3.41 8.34
N SER A 179 -0.26 3.68 8.71
CA SER A 179 0.57 4.72 8.12
C SER A 179 1.70 4.09 7.31
N ILE A 180 1.98 4.61 6.12
CA ILE A 180 3.08 4.18 5.25
C ILE A 180 3.94 5.40 4.97
N ASP A 181 5.12 5.45 5.58
CA ASP A 181 6.09 6.52 5.37
C ASP A 181 7.13 6.07 4.37
N PHE A 182 7.41 6.89 3.36
CA PHE A 182 8.40 6.57 2.34
C PHE A 182 9.17 7.82 1.91
N VAL A 183 10.42 7.62 1.55
CA VAL A 183 11.37 8.69 1.26
C VAL A 183 12.06 8.40 -0.07
N ALA A 184 12.34 9.47 -0.80
CA ALA A 184 13.16 9.45 -1.99
C ALA A 184 14.29 10.47 -1.93
N ASP A 185 15.43 10.10 -2.52
CA ASP A 185 16.51 11.02 -2.83
C ASP A 185 16.14 11.79 -4.10
N THR A 186 16.25 13.12 -4.06
CA THR A 186 15.94 13.97 -5.23
C THR A 186 17.21 14.25 -6.02
N SER A 187 17.21 13.95 -7.32
CA SER A 187 18.40 14.08 -8.17
C SER A 187 18.33 15.26 -9.14
N SER A 188 17.13 15.66 -9.57
CA SER A 188 16.92 16.85 -10.38
C SER A 188 15.48 17.36 -10.33
N GLY A 189 15.25 18.56 -10.85
CA GLY A 189 13.95 19.22 -10.80
C GLY A 189 13.72 19.99 -9.51
N TYR A 190 12.49 20.44 -9.32
CA TYR A 190 12.04 21.16 -8.12
C TYR A 190 10.68 20.69 -7.64
N GLN A 191 10.12 19.69 -8.31
CA GLN A 191 8.81 19.12 -8.05
C GLN A 191 8.91 17.62 -8.29
N TRP A 192 8.38 16.83 -7.35
CA TRP A 192 8.39 15.38 -7.40
C TRP A 192 7.03 14.86 -6.96
N THR A 193 6.41 14.03 -7.80
CA THR A 193 5.07 13.52 -7.59
C THR A 193 5.11 12.02 -7.41
N SER A 194 4.52 11.57 -6.30
CA SER A 194 4.27 10.16 -6.03
C SER A 194 2.80 9.84 -6.26
N LEU A 195 2.56 8.72 -6.94
CA LEU A 195 1.24 8.15 -7.20
C LEU A 195 1.09 6.90 -6.34
N ALA A 196 -0.05 6.71 -5.68
CA ALA A 196 -0.34 5.53 -4.90
C ALA A 196 -1.67 4.91 -5.32
N HIS A 197 -1.65 3.61 -5.58
CA HIS A 197 -2.80 2.79 -5.89
C HIS A 197 -3.04 1.80 -4.74
N ILE A 198 -4.21 1.86 -4.13
CA ILE A 198 -4.57 1.09 -2.95
C ILE A 198 -5.72 0.15 -3.30
N LEU A 199 -5.53 -1.15 -3.05
CA LEU A 199 -6.54 -2.18 -3.19
C LEU A 199 -6.80 -2.84 -1.84
N MET A 200 -8.00 -2.65 -1.30
CA MET A 200 -8.45 -3.27 -0.06
C MET A 200 -9.45 -4.38 -0.36
N THR A 201 -9.15 -5.58 0.13
CA THR A 201 -10.08 -6.71 0.06
C THR A 201 -10.96 -6.71 1.30
N VAL A 202 -12.27 -6.77 1.11
CA VAL A 202 -13.27 -6.85 2.19
C VAL A 202 -14.11 -8.14 2.07
N PRO A 203 -14.55 -8.73 3.20
CA PRO A 203 -15.41 -9.89 3.18
C PRO A 203 -16.78 -9.55 2.58
N ASP A 204 -17.29 -10.45 1.72
CA ASP A 204 -18.64 -10.32 1.16
C ASP A 204 -19.66 -11.02 2.04
N GLU A 205 -20.67 -10.27 2.45
CA GLU A 205 -21.79 -10.74 3.29
C GLU A 205 -22.54 -11.94 2.69
N ARG A 206 -22.39 -12.21 1.39
CA ARG A 206 -23.08 -13.30 0.69
C ARG A 206 -22.23 -14.55 0.50
N LEU A 207 -21.04 -14.65 1.10
CA LEU A 207 -20.13 -15.81 1.04
C LEU A 207 -19.76 -16.26 -0.39
N MET A 208 -19.94 -15.40 -1.41
CA MET A 208 -19.80 -15.82 -2.81
C MET A 208 -18.63 -15.16 -3.53
N LYS A 209 -18.24 -13.91 -3.24
CA LYS A 209 -17.07 -13.26 -3.85
C LYS A 209 -16.49 -12.14 -3.00
N ARG A 210 -15.19 -12.17 -2.69
CA ARG A 210 -14.45 -11.03 -2.12
C ARG A 210 -14.76 -9.73 -2.87
N ALA A 211 -15.11 -8.67 -2.15
CA ALA A 211 -15.23 -7.34 -2.72
C ALA A 211 -13.88 -6.61 -2.60
N VAL A 212 -13.54 -5.82 -3.61
CA VAL A 212 -12.33 -5.01 -3.64
C VAL A 212 -12.75 -3.56 -3.69
N VAL A 213 -12.17 -2.75 -2.79
CA VAL A 213 -12.30 -1.30 -2.77
C VAL A 213 -10.98 -0.71 -3.21
N GLU A 214 -11.04 0.33 -4.04
CA GLU A 214 -9.89 0.87 -4.76
C GLU A 214 -9.80 2.39 -4.55
N TRP A 215 -8.59 2.88 -4.33
CA TRP A 215 -8.27 4.30 -4.27
C TRP A 215 -7.00 4.61 -5.04
N ASP A 216 -7.04 5.72 -5.78
CA ASP A 216 -5.87 6.33 -6.41
C ASP A 216 -5.59 7.67 -5.73
N LEU A 217 -4.38 7.81 -5.21
CA LEU A 217 -3.90 9.00 -4.53
C LEU A 217 -2.70 9.59 -5.29
N SER A 218 -2.53 10.91 -5.22
CA SER A 218 -1.33 11.57 -5.72
C SER A 218 -0.90 12.69 -4.78
N SER A 219 0.41 12.82 -4.59
CA SER A 219 0.98 13.91 -3.81
C SER A 219 2.26 14.42 -4.42
N THR A 220 2.32 15.73 -4.53
CA THR A 220 3.43 16.44 -5.15
C THR A 220 4.16 17.26 -4.11
N VAL A 221 5.46 17.01 -3.99
CA VAL A 221 6.38 17.74 -3.12
C VAL A 221 7.13 18.77 -3.96
N VAL A 222 7.27 20.01 -3.46
CA VAL A 222 7.89 21.13 -4.18
C VAL A 222 9.03 21.74 -3.36
N ASN A 223 10.17 21.95 -4.00
CA ASN A 223 11.24 22.80 -3.46
C ASN A 223 10.99 24.27 -3.85
N GLU A 224 10.25 24.98 -3.00
CA GLU A 224 9.87 26.39 -3.18
C GLU A 224 11.06 27.35 -3.37
N ALA A 225 12.27 26.99 -2.89
CA ALA A 225 13.44 27.86 -2.97
C ALA A 225 13.99 28.02 -4.40
N VAL A 226 13.68 27.06 -5.28
CA VAL A 226 14.21 27.01 -6.66
C VAL A 226 13.11 27.09 -7.72
N VAL A 227 11.86 27.32 -7.30
CA VAL A 227 10.73 27.50 -8.23
C VAL A 227 11.04 28.65 -9.18
N PRO A 228 11.02 28.43 -10.50
CA PRO A 228 11.30 29.48 -11.46
C PRO A 228 10.25 30.58 -11.32
N SER A 229 10.70 31.80 -11.00
CA SER A 229 9.83 32.98 -10.99
C SER A 229 9.28 33.19 -12.40
N SER A 230 8.07 32.72 -12.66
CA SER A 230 7.37 33.02 -13.90
C SER A 230 7.17 34.53 -13.94
N SER A 231 7.85 35.20 -14.88
CA SER A 231 7.75 36.63 -15.12
C SER A 231 6.28 37.05 -15.21
N LYS A 232 5.79 37.72 -14.16
CA LYS A 232 4.50 38.39 -14.16
C LYS A 232 4.57 39.48 -15.24
N SER A 233 4.02 39.19 -16.42
CA SER A 233 3.95 40.14 -17.54
C SER A 233 3.22 41.40 -17.07
N GLU A 234 3.96 42.48 -16.83
CA GLU A 234 3.37 43.80 -16.61
C GLU A 234 2.59 44.20 -17.88
N PRO A 235 1.35 44.69 -17.76
CA PRO A 235 0.64 45.21 -18.91
C PRO A 235 1.34 46.48 -19.41
N ALA A 236 1.99 46.38 -20.57
CA ALA A 236 2.56 47.52 -21.28
C ALA A 236 1.44 48.54 -21.59
N SER A 237 1.41 49.63 -20.84
CA SER A 237 0.53 50.77 -21.12
C SER A 237 1.06 51.53 -22.34
N GLU A 238 0.52 51.23 -23.50
CA GLU A 238 0.78 51.93 -24.76
C GLU A 238 0.22 53.36 -24.68
N SER A 239 1.09 54.33 -24.37
CA SER A 239 0.76 55.76 -24.43
C SER A 239 0.97 56.26 -25.85
N ARG A 240 -0.08 56.23 -26.67
CA ARG A 240 -0.07 56.80 -28.03
C ARG A 240 -0.19 58.32 -27.97
N SER A 241 0.94 59.02 -28.11
CA SER A 241 0.98 60.46 -28.35
C SER A 241 0.65 60.75 -29.82
N GLU A 242 -0.48 61.40 -30.06
CA GLU A 242 -0.88 61.92 -31.38
C GLU A 242 -0.26 63.32 -31.56
N SER A 243 0.32 63.60 -32.72
CA SER A 243 0.82 64.92 -33.15
C SER A 243 0.33 65.21 -34.56
#